data_AF-A0A0F7M7S0-F1
#
_entry.id   AF-A0A0F7M7S0-F1
#
_cell.length_a   1.000
_cell.length_b   1.000
_cell.length_c   1.000
_cell.angle_alpha   90.00
_cell.angle_beta   90.00
_cell.angle_gamma   90.00
#
_symmetry.space_group_name_H-M   'P 1'
#
loop_
_entity.id
_entity.type
_entity.pdbx_description
1 polymer ?
#
loop_
_entity_poly.entity_id
_entity_poly.type
_entity_poly.pdbx_seq_one_letter_code
_entity_poly.pdbx_strand_id
1 'polypeptide(L)'
;MMLEQLIIPTDACTALQGLGPYQLIDDISLDDIQYTVEAMPGLLKNQPFIRLRVSRKGKSRRDSFSRSLVWPVANAENPVELAVLARIILGGTLAIRPRRDPRKLSLRLRDYLSRIRLINHIEEVASVKVPGLGRIRLSATVFENAQHHELATIYQHRTHRRRIALTLPMSSVAKVQQWALCTKAHH
;
A
#
# COMPACT_ATOMS: atom_id res chain seq x y z
N MET A 1 14.30 -24.33 10.09
CA MET A 1 13.62 -23.17 10.70
C MET A 1 12.18 -23.22 10.26
N MET A 2 11.27 -23.58 11.17
CA MET A 2 9.88 -23.89 10.86
C MET A 2 9.11 -22.61 10.48
N LEU A 3 8.35 -22.67 9.39
CA LEU A 3 7.35 -21.67 9.04
C LEU A 3 6.23 -21.75 10.07
N GLU A 4 6.21 -20.83 11.03
CA GLU A 4 4.97 -20.52 11.73
C GLU A 4 3.98 -20.04 10.66
N GLN A 5 2.98 -20.88 10.40
CA GLN A 5 1.80 -20.47 9.68
C GLN A 5 1.26 -19.24 10.40
N LEU A 6 1.26 -18.09 9.72
CA LEU A 6 0.51 -16.93 10.17
C LEU A 6 -0.93 -17.40 10.34
N ILE A 7 -1.33 -17.69 11.58
CA ILE A 7 -2.71 -17.93 11.95
C ILE A 7 -3.40 -16.58 11.70
N ILE A 8 -4.10 -16.50 10.58
CA ILE A 8 -4.86 -15.31 10.20
C ILE A 8 -6.09 -15.30 11.11
N PRO A 9 -6.24 -14.32 12.02
CA PRO A 9 -7.43 -14.24 12.84
C PRO A 9 -8.66 -14.06 11.93
N THR A 10 -9.64 -14.95 12.11
CA THR A 10 -10.89 -15.06 11.35
C THR A 10 -11.87 -13.89 11.54
N ASP A 11 -11.57 -12.95 12.44
CA ASP A 11 -12.53 -11.93 12.89
C ASP A 11 -12.51 -10.61 12.07
N ALA A 12 -11.82 -10.57 10.93
CA ALA A 12 -11.61 -9.33 10.16
C ALA A 12 -12.34 -9.26 8.79
N CYS A 13 -13.27 -10.17 8.50
CA CYS A 13 -14.04 -10.10 7.25
C CYS A 13 -15.30 -9.24 7.45
N THR A 14 -15.16 -7.92 7.38
CA THR A 14 -16.33 -7.03 7.26
C THR A 14 -16.71 -6.94 5.77
N ALA A 15 -17.85 -7.50 5.39
CA ALA A 15 -18.43 -7.31 4.06
C ALA A 15 -18.58 -5.80 3.74
N LEU A 16 -18.62 -5.41 2.47
CA LEU A 16 -18.82 -4.02 1.98
C LEU A 16 -20.20 -3.42 2.36
N GLN A 17 -20.85 -3.91 3.41
CA GLN A 17 -22.20 -3.54 3.80
C GLN A 17 -22.18 -2.29 4.69
N GLY A 18 -22.74 -1.20 4.15
CA GLY A 18 -23.00 0.03 4.89
C GLY A 18 -22.45 1.25 4.18
N LEU A 19 -23.33 2.10 3.65
CA LEU A 19 -23.01 3.33 2.93
C LEU A 19 -22.36 4.36 3.87
N GLY A 20 -21.06 4.23 4.11
CA GLY A 20 -20.18 5.29 4.61
C GLY A 20 -19.22 5.78 3.51
N PRO A 21 -18.69 7.00 3.58
CA PRO A 21 -17.79 7.54 2.55
C PRO A 21 -16.42 6.84 2.52
N TYR A 22 -16.04 6.06 3.54
CA TYR A 22 -14.81 5.27 3.61
C TYR A 22 -15.01 4.10 4.59
N GLN A 23 -14.66 2.88 4.18
CA GLN A 23 -14.61 1.70 5.03
C GLN A 23 -13.21 1.58 5.63
N LEU A 24 -13.14 1.41 6.96
CA LEU A 24 -11.89 1.13 7.65
C LEU A 24 -11.35 -0.26 7.28
N ILE A 25 -10.11 -0.32 6.80
CA ILE A 25 -9.37 -1.57 6.56
C ILE A 25 -8.43 -1.84 7.74
N ASP A 26 -7.73 -0.80 8.19
CA ASP A 26 -6.74 -0.92 9.23
C ASP A 26 -6.62 0.36 10.05
N ASP A 27 -6.46 0.22 11.36
CA ASP A 27 -6.06 1.28 12.28
C ASP A 27 -5.02 0.70 13.24
N ILE A 28 -3.76 1.10 13.06
CA ILE A 28 -2.65 0.61 13.87
C ILE A 28 -1.84 1.77 14.44
N SER A 29 -1.42 1.61 15.68
CA SER A 29 -0.40 2.45 16.28
C SER A 29 0.94 1.73 16.21
N LEU A 30 1.93 2.42 15.67
CA LEU A 30 3.31 1.97 15.58
C LEU A 30 4.17 3.08 16.19
N ASP A 31 4.78 2.79 17.34
CA ASP A 31 5.28 3.80 18.27
C ASP A 31 4.23 4.88 18.57
N ASP A 32 4.58 6.13 18.27
CA ASP A 32 3.78 7.34 18.44
C ASP A 32 3.08 7.76 17.13
N ILE A 33 3.02 6.84 16.16
CA ILE A 33 2.46 7.10 14.84
C ILE A 33 1.23 6.22 14.63
N GLN A 34 0.08 6.86 14.50
CA GLN A 34 -1.15 6.18 14.10
C GLN A 34 -1.26 6.14 12.58
N TYR A 35 -1.46 4.96 12.02
CA TYR A 35 -1.77 4.73 10.62
C TYR A 35 -3.21 4.26 10.48
N THR A 36 -3.98 4.97 9.66
CA THR A 36 -5.34 4.58 9.31
C THR A 36 -5.41 4.37 7.80
N VAL A 37 -5.90 3.19 7.40
CA VAL A 37 -6.08 2.78 6.01
C VAL A 37 -7.55 2.51 5.77
N GLU A 38 -8.10 3.17 4.76
CA GLU A 38 -9.50 3.06 4.42
C GLU A 38 -9.70 2.90 2.91
N ALA A 39 -10.78 2.24 2.51
CA ALA A 39 -11.19 2.08 1.12
C ALA A 39 -12.56 2.68 0.86
N MET A 40 -12.76 3.19 -0.36
CA MET A 40 -14.05 3.61 -0.87
C MET A 40 -14.22 3.08 -2.30
N PRO A 41 -15.15 2.14 -2.54
CA PRO A 41 -15.52 1.76 -3.90
C PRO A 41 -16.32 2.88 -4.58
N GLY A 42 -16.26 2.97 -5.90
CA GLY A 42 -17.07 3.94 -6.64
C GLY A 42 -16.92 3.86 -8.15
N LEU A 43 -17.59 4.78 -8.84
CA LEU A 43 -17.51 4.98 -10.29
C LEU A 43 -16.93 6.36 -10.60
N LEU A 44 -15.88 6.41 -11.40
CA LEU A 44 -15.26 7.65 -11.88
C LEU A 44 -15.36 7.65 -13.39
N LYS A 45 -16.22 8.51 -13.93
CA LYS A 45 -16.49 8.59 -15.39
C LYS A 45 -16.87 7.22 -15.98
N ASN A 46 -17.82 6.53 -15.35
CA ASN A 46 -18.30 5.19 -15.72
C ASN A 46 -17.27 4.05 -15.64
N GLN A 47 -16.10 4.30 -15.05
CA GLN A 47 -15.11 3.28 -14.76
C GLN A 47 -15.13 2.93 -13.26
N PRO A 48 -15.20 1.63 -12.89
CA PRO A 48 -15.08 1.22 -11.50
C PRO A 48 -13.70 1.57 -10.95
N PHE A 49 -13.68 2.06 -9.72
CA PHE A 49 -12.45 2.35 -9.00
C PHE A 49 -12.58 2.01 -7.53
N ILE A 50 -11.43 1.88 -6.88
CA ILE A 50 -11.31 1.87 -5.44
C ILE A 50 -10.36 2.98 -5.03
N ARG A 51 -10.81 3.83 -4.11
CA ARG A 51 -9.99 4.87 -3.53
C ARG A 51 -9.46 4.41 -2.18
N LEU A 52 -8.15 4.27 -2.08
CA LEU A 52 -7.46 3.99 -0.83
C LEU A 52 -7.01 5.30 -0.20
N ARG A 53 -7.47 5.58 1.03
CA ARG A 53 -7.01 6.70 1.86
C ARG A 53 -6.06 6.16 2.91
N VAL A 54 -4.93 6.86 3.06
CA VAL A 54 -3.92 6.59 4.08
C VAL A 54 -3.70 7.87 4.85
N SER A 55 -4.02 7.85 6.14
CA SER A 55 -3.61 8.89 7.07
C SER A 55 -2.55 8.36 8.03
N ARG A 56 -1.58 9.23 8.30
CA ARG A 56 -0.57 9.07 9.32
C ARG A 56 -0.70 10.24 10.28
N LYS A 57 -0.81 9.99 11.58
CA LYS A 57 -0.83 11.03 12.62
C LYS A 57 0.32 10.77 13.58
N GLY A 58 1.23 11.73 13.70
CA GLY A 58 2.35 11.66 14.65
C GLY A 58 2.32 12.82 15.64
N LYS A 59 3.30 12.85 16.56
CA LYS A 59 3.44 13.90 17.60
C LYS A 59 3.55 15.32 17.05
N SER A 60 4.04 15.49 15.82
CA SER A 60 4.16 16.81 15.18
C SER A 60 3.36 16.93 13.88
N ARG A 61 3.10 18.18 13.46
CA ARG A 61 2.48 18.49 12.16
C ARG A 61 3.31 18.01 10.97
N ARG A 62 4.64 17.90 11.13
CA ARG A 62 5.54 17.38 10.08
C ARG A 62 5.47 15.85 9.96
N ASP A 63 5.05 15.18 11.03
CA ASP A 63 4.92 13.72 11.07
C ASP A 63 3.53 13.27 10.59
N SER A 64 2.57 14.18 10.50
CA SER A 64 1.21 13.87 10.07
C SER A 64 1.00 14.08 8.56
N PHE A 65 0.32 13.15 7.88
CA PHE A 65 -0.14 13.33 6.50
C PHE A 65 -1.47 12.61 6.26
N SER A 66 -2.21 13.06 5.25
CA SER A 66 -3.32 12.30 4.67
C SER A 66 -3.18 12.33 3.15
N ARG A 67 -3.22 11.16 2.53
CA ARG A 67 -3.12 11.01 1.08
C ARG A 67 -4.13 9.98 0.61
N SER A 68 -4.63 10.16 -0.60
CA SER A 68 -5.47 9.16 -1.24
C SER A 68 -4.93 8.80 -2.60
N LEU A 69 -5.18 7.55 -2.98
CA LEU A 69 -4.94 7.02 -4.29
C LEU A 69 -6.25 6.49 -4.85
N VAL A 70 -6.52 6.79 -6.12
CA VAL A 70 -7.60 6.18 -6.89
C VAL A 70 -7.00 5.10 -7.78
N TRP A 71 -7.56 3.90 -7.72
CA TRP A 71 -7.15 2.77 -8.52
C TRP A 71 -8.31 2.28 -9.40
N PRO A 72 -8.19 2.27 -10.73
CA PRO A 72 -9.21 1.68 -11.59
C PRO A 72 -9.22 0.15 -11.41
N VAL A 73 -10.41 -0.44 -11.29
CA VAL A 73 -10.60 -1.89 -11.19
C VAL A 73 -11.69 -2.35 -12.16
N ALA A 74 -11.69 -3.63 -12.53
CA ALA A 74 -12.76 -4.20 -13.33
C ALA A 74 -14.10 -4.27 -12.58
N ASN A 75 -14.06 -4.49 -11.26
CA ASN A 75 -15.24 -4.50 -10.40
C ASN A 75 -14.92 -3.84 -9.05
N ALA A 76 -15.62 -2.76 -8.70
CA ALA A 76 -15.44 -2.05 -7.44
C ALA A 76 -16.02 -2.81 -6.24
N GLU A 77 -16.97 -3.72 -6.46
CA GLU A 77 -17.58 -4.59 -5.45
C GLU A 77 -16.72 -5.82 -5.17
N ASN A 78 -15.82 -6.19 -6.09
CA ASN A 78 -14.90 -7.30 -5.91
C ASN A 78 -13.45 -6.83 -6.14
N PRO A 79 -12.77 -6.33 -5.09
CA PRO A 79 -11.46 -5.70 -5.17
C PRO A 79 -10.28 -6.68 -5.38
N VAL A 80 -10.49 -7.85 -6.02
CA VAL A 80 -9.46 -8.90 -6.15
C VAL A 80 -8.15 -8.40 -6.78
N GLU A 81 -8.22 -7.41 -7.68
CA GLU A 81 -7.04 -6.79 -8.27
C GLU A 81 -6.14 -6.16 -7.20
N LEU A 82 -6.70 -5.50 -6.18
CA LEU A 82 -5.92 -4.93 -5.07
C LEU A 82 -5.20 -6.01 -4.26
N ALA A 83 -5.83 -7.18 -4.06
CA ALA A 83 -5.19 -8.31 -3.37
C ALA A 83 -3.95 -8.80 -4.12
N VAL A 84 -4.00 -8.84 -5.47
CA VAL A 84 -2.85 -9.24 -6.29
C VAL A 84 -1.70 -8.24 -6.14
N LEU A 85 -1.98 -6.93 -6.14
CA LEU A 85 -0.95 -5.90 -5.96
C LEU A 85 -0.31 -5.97 -4.58
N ALA A 86 -1.13 -6.10 -3.53
CA ALA A 86 -0.64 -6.27 -2.17
C ALA A 86 0.25 -7.52 -2.06
N ARG A 87 -0.14 -8.63 -2.70
CA ARG A 87 0.66 -9.86 -2.75
C ARG A 87 2.01 -9.68 -3.45
N ILE A 88 2.07 -8.94 -4.57
CA ILE A 88 3.32 -8.63 -5.26
C ILE A 88 4.27 -7.85 -4.34
N ILE A 89 3.74 -6.88 -3.61
CA ILE A 89 4.52 -6.07 -2.64
C ILE A 89 5.03 -6.95 -1.50
N LEU A 90 4.17 -7.79 -0.93
CA LEU A 90 4.52 -8.76 0.12
C LEU A 90 5.58 -9.77 -0.35
N GLY A 91 5.48 -10.28 -1.57
CA GLY A 91 6.49 -11.16 -2.17
C GLY A 91 7.84 -10.46 -2.35
N GLY A 92 7.83 -9.13 -2.55
CA GLY A 92 9.04 -8.32 -2.67
C GLY A 92 9.96 -8.35 -1.45
N THR A 93 9.44 -8.73 -0.27
CA THR A 93 10.20 -8.86 0.99
C THR A 93 11.16 -10.04 1.00
N LEU A 94 10.83 -11.10 0.26
CA LEU A 94 11.62 -12.33 0.21
C LEU A 94 12.89 -12.18 -0.66
N ALA A 95 13.00 -11.08 -1.41
CA ALA A 95 14.17 -10.79 -2.22
C ALA A 95 15.30 -10.23 -1.34
N ILE A 96 16.26 -11.09 -0.99
CA ILE A 96 17.35 -10.79 -0.04
C ILE A 96 18.37 -9.76 -0.60
N ARG A 97 18.36 -9.49 -1.91
CA ARG A 97 19.26 -8.51 -2.53
C ARG A 97 18.47 -7.39 -3.21
N PRO A 98 18.75 -6.11 -2.89
CA PRO A 98 18.12 -5.00 -3.59
C PRO A 98 18.53 -5.01 -5.06
N ARG A 99 17.53 -5.14 -5.94
CA ARG A 99 17.67 -4.96 -7.39
C ARG A 99 17.93 -3.48 -7.68
N ARG A 100 19.16 -3.01 -7.47
CA ARG A 100 19.66 -1.65 -7.81
C ARG A 100 18.78 -0.50 -7.27
N ASP A 101 19.25 0.21 -6.25
CA ASP A 101 18.54 1.39 -5.72
C ASP A 101 18.45 2.50 -6.81
N PRO A 102 17.25 2.85 -7.32
CA PRO A 102 17.08 3.84 -8.37
C PRO A 102 17.13 5.29 -7.85
N ARG A 103 17.37 5.49 -6.55
CA ARG A 103 17.25 6.80 -5.88
C ARG A 103 18.57 7.58 -5.90
N LYS A 104 18.45 8.90 -5.77
CA LYS A 104 19.59 9.83 -5.72
C LYS A 104 20.52 9.50 -4.54
N LEU A 105 21.82 9.78 -4.70
CA LEU A 105 22.83 9.56 -3.65
C LEU A 105 22.47 10.27 -2.34
N SER A 106 21.91 11.48 -2.40
CA SER A 106 21.47 12.23 -1.21
C SER A 106 20.39 11.52 -0.38
N LEU A 107 19.47 10.80 -1.04
CA LEU A 107 18.46 9.99 -0.34
C LEU A 107 19.08 8.75 0.30
N ARG A 108 20.02 8.12 -0.40
CA ARG A 108 20.77 6.96 0.12
C ARG A 108 21.59 7.33 1.36
N LEU A 109 22.23 8.49 1.34
CA LEU A 109 22.98 9.02 2.49
C LEU A 109 22.06 9.33 3.68
N ARG A 110 20.89 9.96 3.44
CA ARG A 110 19.91 10.19 4.49
C ARG A 110 19.43 8.88 5.11
N ASP A 111 19.08 7.91 4.28
CA ASP A 111 18.62 6.60 4.75
C ASP A 111 19.69 5.88 5.56
N TYR A 112 20.95 5.93 5.12
CA TYR A 112 22.08 5.40 5.88
C TYR A 112 22.18 6.03 7.28
N LEU A 113 22.09 7.36 7.37
CA LEU A 113 22.10 8.08 8.67
C LEU A 113 20.89 7.71 9.55
N SER A 114 19.74 7.50 8.93
CA SER A 114 18.51 7.08 9.62
C SER A 114 18.40 5.56 9.83
N ARG A 115 19.45 4.79 9.51
CA ARG A 115 19.46 3.31 9.58
C ARG A 115 18.30 2.64 8.83
N ILE A 116 17.90 3.23 7.71
CA ILE A 116 16.92 2.70 6.78
C ILE A 116 17.65 1.91 5.69
N ARG A 117 17.32 0.64 5.52
CA ARG A 117 17.90 -0.27 4.53
C ARG A 117 16.89 -0.56 3.43
N LEU A 118 17.31 -0.42 2.17
CA LEU A 118 16.52 -0.91 1.04
C LEU A 118 16.55 -2.44 1.00
N ILE A 119 15.38 -3.07 1.07
CA ILE A 119 15.22 -4.51 0.82
C ILE A 119 15.10 -4.73 -0.69
N ASN A 120 14.10 -4.10 -1.33
CA ASN A 120 13.82 -4.33 -2.75
C ASN A 120 13.14 -3.13 -3.42
N HIS A 121 13.28 -3.05 -4.74
CA HIS A 121 12.56 -2.13 -5.61
C HIS A 121 11.83 -2.91 -6.69
N ILE A 122 10.51 -2.74 -6.76
CA ILE A 122 9.63 -3.35 -7.75
C ILE A 122 9.27 -2.25 -8.74
N GLU A 123 9.92 -2.28 -9.91
CA GLU A 123 9.77 -1.25 -10.94
C GLU A 123 8.33 -1.14 -11.48
N GLU A 124 7.66 -2.28 -11.64
CA GLU A 124 6.29 -2.36 -12.15
C GLU A 124 5.48 -3.36 -11.33
N VAL A 125 4.74 -2.86 -10.36
CA VAL A 125 3.72 -3.63 -9.60
C VAL A 125 2.46 -3.77 -10.44
N ALA A 126 2.10 -2.71 -11.16
CA ALA A 126 1.02 -2.71 -12.13
C ALA A 126 1.18 -1.59 -13.15
N SER A 127 0.54 -1.77 -14.30
CA SER A 127 0.49 -0.79 -15.35
C SER A 127 -0.87 -0.83 -16.04
N VAL A 128 -1.48 0.34 -16.21
CA VAL A 128 -2.74 0.50 -16.95
C VAL A 128 -2.58 1.56 -18.02
N LYS A 129 -3.07 1.29 -19.23
CA LYS A 129 -3.15 2.28 -20.30
C LYS A 129 -4.50 2.99 -20.20
N VAL A 130 -4.48 4.27 -19.84
CA VAL A 130 -5.69 5.07 -19.72
C VAL A 130 -5.84 5.97 -20.95
N PRO A 131 -6.97 5.90 -21.68
CA PRO A 131 -7.24 6.81 -22.80
C PRO A 131 -7.09 8.28 -22.38
N GLY A 132 -6.36 9.09 -23.16
CA GLY A 132 -6.10 10.51 -22.88
C GLY A 132 -5.08 10.82 -21.77
N LEU A 133 -4.69 9.84 -20.94
CA LEU A 133 -3.70 10.00 -19.86
C LEU A 133 -2.42 9.19 -20.07
N GLY A 134 -2.39 8.30 -21.06
CA GLY A 134 -1.23 7.47 -21.38
C GLY A 134 -1.07 6.27 -20.44
N ARG A 135 0.15 5.74 -20.35
CA ARG A 135 0.47 4.58 -19.50
C ARG A 135 0.73 5.01 -18.07
N ILE A 136 -0.17 4.65 -17.16
CA ILE A 136 0.01 4.77 -15.72
C ILE A 136 0.84 3.57 -15.24
N ARG A 137 1.94 3.84 -14.52
CA ARG A 137 2.73 2.80 -13.85
C ARG A 137 2.72 2.98 -12.34
N LEU A 138 2.59 1.86 -11.65
CA LEU A 138 2.81 1.74 -10.23
C LEU A 138 4.15 1.01 -9.98
N SER A 139 5.01 1.65 -9.18
CA SER A 139 6.20 1.03 -8.59
C SER A 139 6.08 0.96 -7.06
N ALA A 140 6.73 -0.02 -6.44
CA ALA A 140 6.85 -0.15 -5.00
C ALA A 140 8.32 -0.19 -4.58
N THR A 141 8.64 0.42 -3.44
CA THR A 141 9.97 0.30 -2.83
C THR A 141 9.82 -0.08 -1.38
N VAL A 142 10.63 -1.05 -0.94
CA VAL A 142 10.42 -1.89 0.23
C VAL A 142 11.65 -1.66 1.13
N PHE A 143 11.49 -0.93 2.23
CA PHE A 143 12.55 -0.53 3.18
C PHE A 143 12.43 -1.12 4.58
N GLU A 144 13.52 -1.61 5.14
CA GLU A 144 13.65 -1.97 6.56
C GLU A 144 14.16 -0.76 7.37
N ASN A 145 13.69 -0.56 8.61
CA ASN A 145 14.24 0.39 9.57
C ASN A 145 14.83 -0.37 10.78
N ALA A 146 15.79 0.22 11.49
CA ALA A 146 16.44 -0.38 12.65
C ALA A 146 15.59 -0.38 13.95
N GLN A 147 14.54 0.43 14.01
CA GLN A 147 13.73 0.61 15.23
C GLN A 147 12.60 -0.42 15.35
N HIS A 148 11.99 -0.79 14.23
CA HIS A 148 11.00 -1.87 14.12
C HIS A 148 11.21 -2.58 12.80
N HIS A 149 10.78 -3.84 12.69
CA HIS A 149 10.63 -4.58 11.43
C HIS A 149 9.54 -3.98 10.50
N GLU A 150 9.39 -2.67 10.54
CA GLU A 150 8.44 -1.93 9.75
C GLU A 150 9.00 -1.68 8.39
N LEU A 151 8.41 -2.45 7.49
CA LEU A 151 8.71 -2.36 6.11
C LEU A 151 7.88 -1.26 5.46
N ALA A 152 8.54 -0.16 5.07
CA ALA A 152 7.89 0.95 4.41
C ALA A 152 7.73 0.65 2.93
N THR A 153 6.48 0.58 2.44
CA THR A 153 6.20 0.52 1.00
C THR A 153 5.97 1.92 0.46
N ILE A 154 6.79 2.38 -0.51
CA ILE A 154 6.49 3.60 -1.29
C ILE A 154 5.74 3.22 -2.56
N TYR A 155 4.44 3.49 -2.62
CA TYR A 155 3.66 3.56 -3.87
C TYR A 155 4.10 4.81 -4.64
N GLN A 156 4.56 4.72 -5.89
CA GLN A 156 4.79 5.91 -6.72
C GLN A 156 4.03 5.83 -8.06
N HIS A 157 3.08 6.76 -8.25
CA HIS A 157 2.41 7.00 -9.53
C HIS A 157 3.22 7.98 -10.41
N ARG A 158 3.49 7.62 -11.66
CA ARG A 158 4.36 8.40 -12.59
C ARG A 158 3.61 9.29 -13.60
N THR A 159 2.29 9.31 -13.60
CA THR A 159 1.51 9.78 -14.78
C THR A 159 1.08 11.24 -14.75
N HIS A 160 1.34 11.94 -13.65
CA HIS A 160 1.34 13.40 -13.65
C HIS A 160 2.71 13.84 -13.15
N ARG A 161 3.17 15.04 -13.48
CA ARG A 161 4.41 15.65 -12.96
C ARG A 161 4.48 15.70 -11.40
N ARG A 162 3.50 15.13 -10.70
CA ARG A 162 3.40 14.94 -9.25
C ARG A 162 3.53 13.45 -8.91
N ARG A 163 4.60 13.11 -8.21
CA ARG A 163 4.80 11.80 -7.59
C ARG A 163 3.94 11.73 -6.33
N ILE A 164 2.87 10.93 -6.35
CA ILE A 164 2.15 10.60 -5.12
C ILE A 164 2.87 9.42 -4.50
N ALA A 165 3.60 9.69 -3.42
CA ALA A 165 4.18 8.69 -2.54
C ALA A 165 3.17 8.34 -1.45
N LEU A 166 2.74 7.08 -1.34
CA LEU A 166 2.08 6.58 -0.12
C LEU A 166 3.07 5.71 0.62
N THR A 167 3.23 5.96 1.92
CA THR A 167 4.03 5.13 2.81
C THR A 167 3.08 4.38 3.74
N LEU A 168 3.17 3.06 3.72
CA LEU A 168 2.35 2.16 4.51
C LEU A 168 3.23 1.13 5.23
N PRO A 169 2.92 0.77 6.48
CA PRO A 169 3.46 -0.41 7.15
C PRO A 169 3.03 -1.69 6.42
N MET A 170 3.90 -2.71 6.40
CA MET A 170 3.56 -3.98 5.73
C MET A 170 2.43 -4.77 6.38
N SER A 171 2.25 -4.64 7.70
CA SER A 171 1.09 -5.19 8.40
C SER A 171 -0.21 -4.64 7.79
N SER A 172 -0.26 -3.35 7.49
CA SER A 172 -1.39 -2.74 6.79
C SER A 172 -1.51 -3.21 5.33
N VAL A 173 -0.40 -3.44 4.62
CA VAL A 173 -0.43 -4.04 3.27
C VAL A 173 -1.02 -5.46 3.30
N ALA A 174 -0.68 -6.26 4.31
CA ALA A 174 -1.25 -7.59 4.51
C ALA A 174 -2.76 -7.51 4.83
N LYS A 175 -3.18 -6.54 5.66
CA LYS A 175 -4.61 -6.32 5.93
C LYS A 175 -5.39 -5.86 4.69
N VAL A 176 -4.80 -5.02 3.83
CA VAL A 176 -5.40 -4.68 2.53
C VAL A 176 -5.57 -5.92 1.65
N GLN A 177 -4.58 -6.83 1.62
CA GLN A 177 -4.69 -8.09 0.89
C GLN A 177 -5.83 -8.95 1.44
N GLN A 178 -5.90 -9.11 2.77
CA GLN A 178 -6.92 -9.93 3.44
C GLN A 178 -8.32 -9.36 3.22
N TRP A 179 -8.51 -8.06 3.46
CA TRP A 179 -9.77 -7.35 3.20
C TRP A 179 -10.26 -7.59 1.77
N ALA A 180 -9.38 -7.42 0.78
CA ALA A 180 -9.74 -7.59 -0.62
C ALA A 180 -10.08 -9.05 -1.00
N LEU A 181 -9.48 -10.04 -0.31
CA LEU A 181 -9.80 -11.45 -0.52
C LEU A 181 -11.11 -11.87 0.19
N CYS A 182 -11.38 -11.34 1.39
CA CYS A 182 -12.62 -11.62 2.13
C CYS A 182 -13.86 -11.20 1.32
N THR A 183 -13.79 -10.10 0.57
CA THR A 183 -14.92 -9.63 -0.25
C THR A 183 -15.35 -10.64 -1.32
N LYS A 184 -14.44 -11.49 -1.80
CA LYS A 184 -14.75 -12.56 -2.77
C LYS A 184 -15.58 -13.70 -2.15
N ALA A 185 -15.45 -13.95 -0.85
CA ALA A 185 -16.10 -15.09 -0.19
C ALA A 185 -17.60 -14.85 0.10
N HIS A 186 -18.08 -13.61 -0.01
CA HIS A 186 -19.45 -13.20 0.31
C HIS A 186 -20.32 -12.90 -0.93
N HIS A 187 -19.82 -13.19 -2.14
CA HIS A 187 -20.54 -13.08 -3.41
C HIS A 187 -20.53 -14.42 -4.15
#